data_AF-A0A968HGG7-F1
#
_entry.id   AF-A0A968HGG7-F1
#
_cell.length_a   1.000
_cell.length_b   1.000
_cell.length_c   1.000
_cell.angle_alpha   90.00
_cell.angle_beta   90.00
_cell.angle_gamma   90.00
#
_symmetry.space_group_name_H-M   'P 1'
#
loop_
_entity.id
_entity.type
_entity.pdbx_description
1 polymer ?
#
loop_
_entity_poly.entity_id
_entity_poly.type
_entity_poly.pdbx_seq_one_letter_code
_entity_poly.pdbx_strand_id
1 'polypeptide(L)'
;MIGLVLGTAIAPAYADSDLLFCEQNEESFGFEIQELPVEHQGQVLLSLSVAFRFLGQEYPEFSAMARNIQQFLENYPNETDFWEILNNNLVAFLMAEYPEIGSLKVKVDVAPNVSAPYERYSVVTSTRPGSCPLLHIQ
;
A
#
# COMPACT_ATOMS: atom_id res chain seq x y z
N MET A 1 66.95 -11.12 -6.26
CA MET A 1 66.21 -9.88 -5.93
C MET A 1 65.02 -9.82 -6.86
N ILE A 2 63.82 -9.52 -6.32
CA ILE A 2 62.53 -9.34 -7.01
C ILE A 2 61.91 -10.68 -7.47
N GLY A 3 60.73 -11.11 -7.04
CA GLY A 3 59.67 -10.49 -6.24
C GLY A 3 58.33 -11.10 -6.68
N LEU A 4 57.88 -12.15 -5.98
CA LEU A 4 56.57 -12.75 -6.13
C LEU A 4 55.53 -11.80 -5.50
N VAL A 5 54.56 -11.31 -6.26
CA VAL A 5 53.39 -10.61 -5.70
C VAL A 5 52.14 -11.40 -6.06
N LEU A 6 51.68 -12.19 -5.09
CA LEU A 6 50.33 -12.75 -5.05
C LEU A 6 49.36 -11.60 -4.80
N GLY A 7 48.66 -11.17 -5.84
CA GLY A 7 47.50 -10.29 -5.70
C GLY A 7 46.30 -11.10 -5.24
N THR A 8 46.04 -11.13 -3.93
CA THR A 8 44.76 -11.58 -3.40
C THR A 8 43.71 -10.52 -3.74
N ALA A 9 42.82 -10.84 -4.69
CA ALA A 9 41.61 -10.07 -4.89
C ALA A 9 40.68 -10.30 -3.69
N ILE A 10 40.65 -9.35 -2.77
CA ILE A 10 39.61 -9.28 -1.75
C ILE A 10 38.41 -8.64 -2.45
N ALA A 11 37.50 -9.46 -2.97
CA ALA A 11 36.18 -8.96 -3.32
C ALA A 11 35.51 -8.49 -2.02
N PRO A 12 34.83 -7.33 -1.99
CA PRO A 12 33.98 -7.02 -0.86
C PRO A 12 32.90 -8.09 -0.80
N ALA A 13 32.73 -8.71 0.37
CA ALA A 13 31.54 -9.49 0.64
C ALA A 13 30.34 -8.56 0.45
N TYR A 14 29.54 -8.80 -0.59
CA TYR A 14 28.21 -8.23 -0.66
C TYR A 14 27.48 -8.78 0.56
N ALA A 15 27.28 -7.92 1.56
CA ALA A 15 26.37 -8.19 2.65
C ALA A 15 25.01 -8.50 2.01
N ASP A 16 24.58 -9.73 2.15
CA ASP A 16 23.22 -10.19 1.85
C ASP A 16 22.31 -9.43 2.82
N SER A 17 21.81 -8.29 2.35
CA SER A 17 20.96 -7.40 3.12
C SER A 17 19.62 -8.09 3.34
N ASP A 18 19.29 -8.32 4.60
CA ASP A 18 17.91 -8.49 5.07
C ASP A 18 17.11 -9.61 4.39
N LEU A 19 17.51 -10.86 4.63
CA LEU A 19 16.54 -11.97 4.56
C LEU A 19 15.51 -11.77 5.68
N LEU A 20 14.48 -10.98 5.39
CA LEU A 20 13.31 -10.86 6.21
C LEU A 20 12.60 -12.22 6.23
N PHE A 21 12.77 -12.98 7.31
CA PHE A 21 12.07 -14.25 7.48
C PHE A 21 10.69 -13.97 8.06
N CYS A 22 9.70 -13.97 7.18
CA CYS A 22 8.31 -13.89 7.61
C CYS A 22 7.86 -15.19 8.25
N GLU A 23 7.06 -15.08 9.31
CA GLU A 23 6.56 -16.27 10.00
C GLU A 23 5.69 -17.12 9.06
N GLN A 24 5.62 -18.43 9.34
CA GLN A 24 4.76 -19.33 8.55
C GLN A 24 3.26 -19.05 8.78
N ASN A 25 2.89 -18.53 9.95
CA ASN A 25 1.52 -18.17 10.29
C ASN A 25 1.43 -16.65 10.37
N GLU A 26 0.61 -16.09 9.50
CA GLU A 26 0.59 -14.67 9.24
C GLU A 26 -0.86 -14.18 9.29
N GLU A 27 -1.17 -13.30 10.24
CA GLU A 27 -2.49 -12.69 10.34
C GLU A 27 -2.56 -11.39 9.53
N SER A 28 -3.70 -11.18 8.89
CA SER A 28 -4.00 -9.96 8.15
C SER A 28 -5.47 -9.63 8.30
N PHE A 29 -5.78 -8.35 8.20
CA PHE A 29 -7.13 -7.81 8.38
C PHE A 29 -7.52 -7.02 7.16
N GLY A 30 -8.81 -6.78 7.01
CA GLY A 30 -9.29 -5.91 5.95
C GLY A 30 -10.74 -5.53 6.12
N PHE A 31 -11.14 -4.54 5.34
CA PHE A 31 -12.52 -4.09 5.23
C PHE A 31 -12.75 -3.50 3.84
N GLU A 32 -14.02 -3.33 3.51
CA GLU A 32 -14.44 -2.75 2.25
C GLU A 32 -15.29 -1.50 2.48
N ILE A 33 -15.16 -0.54 1.57
CA ILE A 33 -16.09 0.58 1.41
C ILE A 33 -16.71 0.40 0.03
N GLN A 34 -18.03 0.34 -0.05
CA GLN A 34 -18.73 0.08 -1.32
C GLN A 34 -19.49 1.33 -1.77
N GLU A 35 -19.47 1.58 -3.08
CA GLU A 35 -20.29 2.59 -3.75
C GLU A 35 -20.19 4.00 -3.12
N LEU A 36 -18.97 4.41 -2.74
CA LEU A 36 -18.71 5.75 -2.21
C LEU A 36 -18.76 6.78 -3.35
N PRO A 37 -19.70 7.75 -3.34
CA PRO A 37 -19.69 8.82 -4.32
C PRO A 37 -18.51 9.75 -4.07
N VAL A 38 -17.71 10.00 -5.10
CA VAL A 38 -16.58 10.94 -5.08
C VAL A 38 -16.68 11.88 -6.26
N GLU A 39 -16.47 13.17 -5.99
CA GLU A 39 -16.40 14.22 -7.00
C GLU A 39 -14.93 14.39 -7.44
N HIS A 40 -14.52 13.61 -8.44
CA HIS A 40 -13.15 13.66 -8.98
C HIS A 40 -13.18 13.20 -10.44
N GLN A 41 -12.75 14.05 -11.38
CA GLN A 41 -12.99 13.85 -12.82
C GLN A 41 -14.49 13.69 -13.18
N GLY A 42 -15.36 14.34 -12.40
CA GLY A 42 -16.81 14.16 -12.41
C GLY A 42 -17.29 13.20 -11.31
N GLN A 43 -18.60 13.13 -11.10
CA GLN A 43 -19.17 12.26 -10.09
C GLN A 43 -19.02 10.79 -10.51
N VAL A 44 -18.36 9.98 -9.67
CA VAL A 44 -18.23 8.53 -9.86
C VAL A 44 -18.42 7.80 -8.54
N LEU A 45 -18.78 6.51 -8.62
CA LEU A 45 -18.80 5.62 -7.47
C LEU A 45 -17.47 4.87 -7.37
N LEU A 46 -16.87 4.92 -6.19
CA LEU A 46 -15.67 4.15 -5.84
C LEU A 46 -16.03 3.02 -4.89
N SER A 47 -15.43 1.86 -5.11
CA SER A 47 -15.36 0.80 -4.11
C SER A 47 -13.90 0.59 -3.72
N LEU A 48 -13.64 0.39 -2.44
CA LEU A 48 -12.29 0.21 -1.91
C LEU A 48 -12.21 -1.08 -1.14
N SER A 49 -11.19 -1.88 -1.41
CA SER A 49 -10.79 -3.02 -0.58
C SER A 49 -9.47 -2.67 0.10
N VAL A 50 -9.50 -2.62 1.43
CA VAL A 50 -8.34 -2.29 2.26
C VAL A 50 -7.94 -3.54 3.01
N ALA A 51 -6.67 -3.91 2.92
CA ALA A 51 -6.13 -5.03 3.65
C ALA A 51 -4.76 -4.70 4.23
N PHE A 52 -4.46 -5.15 5.45
CA PHE A 52 -3.26 -4.76 6.15
C PHE A 52 -2.75 -5.79 7.16
N ARG A 53 -1.44 -5.73 7.41
CA ARG A 53 -0.77 -6.38 8.53
C ARG A 53 -0.52 -5.36 9.62
N PHE A 54 -0.87 -5.76 10.82
CA PHE A 54 -0.73 -4.94 12.00
C PHE A 54 0.47 -5.40 12.82
N LEU A 55 1.26 -4.44 13.33
CA LEU A 55 2.46 -4.68 14.14
C LEU A 55 2.23 -4.40 15.63
N GLY A 56 1.14 -3.70 15.99
CA GLY A 56 0.82 -3.35 17.37
C GLY A 56 0.20 -4.51 18.15
N GLN A 57 0.06 -4.33 19.47
CA GLN A 57 -0.61 -5.30 20.35
C GLN A 57 -2.11 -5.07 20.52
N GLU A 58 -2.61 -3.90 20.11
CA GLU A 58 -4.02 -3.52 20.20
C GLU A 58 -4.60 -3.32 18.80
N TYR A 59 -5.67 -4.04 18.45
CA TYR A 59 -6.26 -3.96 17.12
C TYR A 59 -6.72 -2.54 16.77
N PRO A 60 -6.51 -2.07 15.53
CA PRO A 60 -6.93 -0.75 15.13
C PRO A 60 -8.45 -0.68 15.00
N GLU A 61 -9.02 0.46 15.39
CA GLU A 61 -10.42 0.76 15.16
C GLU A 61 -10.68 0.95 13.66
N PHE A 62 -11.17 -0.09 12.97
CA PHE A 62 -11.47 -0.05 11.53
C PHE A 62 -12.39 1.13 11.15
N SER A 63 -13.29 1.51 12.06
CA SER A 63 -14.22 2.62 11.89
C SER A 63 -13.52 3.98 11.76
N ALA A 64 -12.38 4.17 12.43
CA ALA A 64 -11.57 5.38 12.31
C ALA A 64 -10.85 5.43 10.95
N MET A 65 -10.28 4.29 10.52
CA MET A 65 -9.62 4.20 9.21
C MET A 65 -10.59 4.45 8.06
N ALA A 66 -11.76 3.83 8.07
CA ALA A 66 -12.77 4.07 7.04
C ALA A 66 -13.19 5.55 6.96
N ARG A 67 -13.32 6.23 8.11
CA ARG A 67 -13.63 7.66 8.18
C ARG A 67 -12.51 8.53 7.61
N ASN A 68 -11.26 8.22 7.96
CA ASN A 68 -10.09 8.95 7.46
C ASN A 68 -9.93 8.78 5.94
N ILE A 69 -10.23 7.60 5.39
CA ILE A 69 -10.28 7.36 3.95
C ILE A 69 -11.35 8.24 3.29
N GLN A 70 -12.57 8.27 3.82
CA GLN A 70 -13.64 9.12 3.28
C GLN A 70 -13.24 10.60 3.30
N GLN A 71 -12.71 11.09 4.42
CA GLN A 71 -12.22 12.46 4.54
C GLN A 71 -11.08 12.78 3.58
N PHE A 72 -10.15 11.84 3.36
CA PHE A 72 -9.07 12.01 2.39
C PHE A 72 -9.64 12.19 0.98
N LEU A 73 -10.60 11.36 0.58
CA LEU A 73 -11.22 11.40 -0.74
C LEU A 73 -12.07 12.66 -0.94
N GLU A 74 -12.84 13.08 0.06
CA GLU A 74 -13.65 14.31 0.04
C GLU A 74 -12.80 15.58 -0.08
N ASN A 75 -11.60 15.59 0.50
CA ASN A 75 -10.72 16.76 0.55
C ASN A 75 -9.54 16.66 -0.43
N TYR A 76 -9.55 15.70 -1.36
CA TYR A 76 -8.42 15.48 -2.25
C TYR A 76 -8.26 16.68 -3.22
N PRO A 77 -7.14 17.44 -3.15
CA PRO A 77 -7.06 18.78 -3.71
C PRO A 77 -6.91 18.85 -5.24
N ASN A 78 -6.78 17.70 -5.92
CA ASN A 78 -6.45 17.65 -7.34
C ASN A 78 -7.45 16.81 -8.12
N GLU A 79 -8.55 17.43 -8.54
CA GLU A 79 -9.64 16.80 -9.31
C GLU A 79 -9.22 16.27 -10.69
N THR A 80 -7.98 16.54 -11.13
CA THR A 80 -7.46 16.10 -12.44
C THR A 80 -6.53 14.90 -12.38
N ASP A 81 -6.06 14.50 -11.19
CA ASP A 81 -5.16 13.36 -11.06
C ASP A 81 -5.80 12.07 -11.56
N PHE A 82 -4.99 11.16 -12.09
CA PHE A 82 -5.46 9.82 -12.39
C PHE A 82 -5.76 9.05 -11.09
N TRP A 83 -6.71 8.12 -11.15
CA TRP A 83 -7.13 7.30 -10.01
C TRP A 83 -5.96 6.50 -9.39
N GLU A 84 -4.96 6.16 -10.20
CA GLU A 84 -3.73 5.50 -9.79
C GLU A 84 -2.86 6.40 -8.90
N ILE A 85 -2.79 7.70 -9.21
CA ILE A 85 -2.06 8.69 -8.42
C ILE A 85 -2.79 8.93 -7.10
N LEU A 86 -4.12 9.09 -7.16
CA LEU A 86 -4.97 9.22 -5.98
C LEU A 86 -4.79 8.01 -5.04
N ASN A 87 -4.83 6.77 -5.55
CA ASN A 87 -4.64 5.57 -4.73
C ASN A 87 -3.23 5.51 -4.11
N ASN A 88 -2.20 5.89 -4.88
CA ASN A 88 -0.83 5.94 -4.35
C ASN A 88 -0.70 6.96 -3.20
N ASN A 89 -1.33 8.13 -3.33
CA ASN A 89 -1.35 9.15 -2.29
C ASN A 89 -2.20 8.73 -1.09
N LEU A 90 -3.30 8.01 -1.31
CA LEU A 90 -4.11 7.42 -0.23
C LEU A 90 -3.29 6.41 0.58
N VAL A 91 -2.55 5.50 -0.09
CA VAL A 91 -1.67 4.56 0.61
C VAL A 91 -0.57 5.29 1.37
N ALA A 92 0.05 6.32 0.78
CA ALA A 92 1.05 7.12 1.48
C ALA A 92 0.49 7.81 2.73
N PHE A 93 -0.72 8.37 2.64
CA PHE A 93 -1.44 8.96 3.77
C PHE A 93 -1.71 7.93 4.88
N LEU A 94 -2.28 6.78 4.53
CA LEU A 94 -2.59 5.72 5.51
C LEU A 94 -1.32 5.15 6.17
N MET A 95 -0.23 4.99 5.40
CA MET A 95 1.06 4.56 5.96
C MET A 95 1.71 5.64 6.84
N ALA A 96 1.33 6.91 6.73
CA ALA A 96 1.79 7.95 7.65
C ALA A 96 0.92 8.01 8.92
N GLU A 97 -0.40 7.91 8.76
CA GLU A 97 -1.39 8.01 9.83
C GLU A 97 -1.38 6.81 10.78
N TYR A 98 -1.09 5.61 10.26
CA TYR A 98 -1.10 4.35 11.02
C TYR A 98 0.31 3.73 11.07
N PRO A 99 1.22 4.24 11.95
CA PRO A 99 2.59 3.73 12.09
C PRO A 99 2.65 2.23 12.42
N GLU A 100 1.62 1.73 13.09
CA GLU A 100 1.46 0.33 13.48
C GLU A 100 1.05 -0.61 12.33
N ILE A 101 0.76 -0.10 11.13
CA ILE A 101 0.59 -0.93 9.94
C ILE A 101 1.97 -1.26 9.35
N GLY A 102 2.30 -2.54 9.28
CA GLY A 102 3.55 -3.04 8.69
C GLY A 102 3.47 -3.24 7.18
N SER A 103 2.30 -3.65 6.68
CA SER A 103 2.04 -3.75 5.25
C SER A 103 0.58 -3.39 4.97
N LEU A 104 0.34 -2.64 3.91
CA LEU A 104 -0.97 -2.15 3.48
C LEU A 104 -1.17 -2.46 2.01
N LYS A 105 -2.36 -2.91 1.64
CA LYS A 105 -2.84 -3.03 0.27
C LYS A 105 -4.16 -2.28 0.18
N VAL A 106 -4.27 -1.39 -0.80
CA VAL A 106 -5.52 -0.71 -1.13
C VAL A 106 -5.81 -0.94 -2.61
N LYS A 107 -6.96 -1.56 -2.87
CA LYS A 107 -7.58 -1.61 -4.19
C LYS A 107 -8.66 -0.55 -4.25
N VAL A 108 -8.63 0.27 -5.30
CA VAL A 108 -9.69 1.22 -5.64
C VAL A 108 -10.30 0.77 -6.95
N ASP A 109 -11.56 0.37 -6.93
CA ASP A 109 -12.39 0.12 -8.10
C ASP A 109 -13.19 1.38 -8.44
N VAL A 110 -13.14 1.78 -9.71
CA VAL A 110 -13.81 2.95 -10.26
C VAL A 110 -14.92 2.47 -11.17
N ALA A 111 -16.17 2.77 -10.82
CA ALA A 111 -17.32 2.38 -11.60
C ALA A 111 -17.28 2.97 -13.03
N PRO A 112 -17.82 2.25 -14.03
CA PRO A 112 -17.99 2.78 -15.38
C PRO A 112 -18.81 4.07 -15.39
N ASN A 113 -18.48 4.97 -16.32
CA ASN A 113 -19.29 6.15 -16.60
C ASN A 113 -19.41 6.37 -18.12
N VAL A 114 -20.09 7.45 -18.53
CA VAL A 114 -20.33 7.73 -19.96
C VAL A 114 -19.05 7.98 -20.77
N SER A 115 -17.98 8.49 -20.14
CA SER A 115 -16.70 8.75 -20.82
C SER A 115 -15.75 7.55 -20.77
N ALA A 116 -15.90 6.65 -19.78
CA ALA A 116 -15.16 5.41 -19.60
C ALA A 116 -16.12 4.27 -19.22
N PRO A 117 -16.73 3.57 -20.21
CA PRO A 117 -17.78 2.57 -19.98
C PRO A 117 -17.22 1.18 -19.62
N TYR A 118 -16.17 1.14 -18.82
CA TYR A 118 -15.52 -0.08 -18.35
C TYR A 118 -15.04 0.11 -16.92
N GLU A 119 -15.05 -0.98 -16.15
CA GLU A 119 -14.50 -0.99 -14.81
C GLU A 119 -12.99 -0.75 -14.88
N ARG A 120 -12.51 0.09 -13.97
CA ARG A 120 -11.08 0.38 -13.82
C ARG A 120 -10.72 0.15 -12.38
N TYR A 121 -9.49 -0.27 -12.14
CA TYR A 121 -9.01 -0.41 -10.78
C TYR A 121 -7.53 -0.06 -10.68
N SER A 122 -7.14 0.38 -9.49
CA SER A 122 -5.75 0.54 -9.08
C SER A 122 -5.51 -0.29 -7.82
N VAL A 123 -4.37 -0.99 -7.75
CA VAL A 123 -3.93 -1.69 -6.54
C VAL A 123 -2.56 -1.15 -6.16
N VAL A 124 -2.44 -0.64 -4.94
CA VAL A 124 -1.17 -0.20 -4.37
C VAL A 124 -0.90 -1.02 -3.13
N THR A 125 0.29 -1.60 -3.05
CA THR A 125 0.80 -2.30 -1.86
C THR A 125 2.05 -1.58 -1.36
N SER A 126 2.09 -1.29 -0.06
CA SER A 126 3.24 -0.70 0.62
C SER A 126 3.60 -1.54 1.84
N THR A 127 4.88 -1.78 2.03
CA THR A 127 5.42 -2.56 3.17
C THR A 127 6.56 -1.78 3.78
N ARG A 128 6.55 -1.62 5.11
CA ARG A 128 7.63 -0.95 5.81
C ARG A 128 8.92 -1.78 5.75
N PRO A 129 10.09 -1.15 5.76
CA PRO A 129 11.35 -1.85 5.99
C PRO A 129 11.27 -2.69 7.28
N GLY A 130 11.74 -3.94 7.22
CA GLY A 130 11.69 -4.86 8.37
C GLY A 130 10.32 -5.46 8.67
N SER A 131 9.29 -5.19 7.87
CA SER A 131 7.94 -5.76 8.02
C SER A 131 7.60 -6.75 6.92
N CYS A 132 6.76 -7.72 7.25
CA CYS A 132 6.33 -8.73 6.29
C CYS A 132 5.31 -8.19 5.30
N PRO A 133 5.43 -8.53 4.00
CA PRO A 133 4.46 -8.11 3.00
C PRO A 133 3.13 -8.85 3.18
N LEU A 134 2.04 -8.27 2.70
CA LEU A 134 0.76 -8.96 2.58
C LEU A 134 0.86 -10.09 1.56
N LEU A 135 0.79 -11.33 2.03
CA LEU A 135 0.73 -12.52 1.18
C LEU A 135 -0.74 -12.84 0.90
N HIS A 136 -1.14 -12.78 -0.36
CA HIS A 136 -2.48 -13.17 -0.87
C HIS A 136 -3.69 -12.53 -0.17
N ILE A 137 -4.18 -11.44 -0.76
CA ILE A 137 -5.54 -10.95 -0.55
C ILE A 137 -6.00 -10.43 -1.92
N GLN A 138 -7.08 -11.03 -2.43
CA GLN A 138 -7.73 -10.69 -3.70
C GLN A 138 -8.43 -9.33 -3.59
#